data_AF-A0A7Y3K879-F1
#
_entry.id   AF-A0A7Y3K879-F1
#
_cell.length_a   1.000
_cell.length_b   1.000
_cell.length_c   1.000
_cell.angle_alpha   90.00
_cell.angle_beta   90.00
_cell.angle_gamma   90.00
#
_symmetry.space_group_name_H-M   'P 1'
#
loop_
_entity.id
_entity.type
_entity.pdbx_description
1 polymer ?
#
loop_
_entity_poly.entity_id
_entity_poly.type
_entity_poly.pdbx_seq_one_letter_code
_entity_poly.pdbx_strand_id
1 'polypeptide(L)' 'KVRFGAATEDLASAALQYVLAHPRVSCVIPGFRNAAQARCNVSADGRVLSASDVEFIRSLMAA' A
#
# COMPACT_ATOMS: atom_id res chain seq x y z
N LYS A 1 -0.96 -12.14 1.16
CA LYS A 1 -2.44 -12.11 1.13
C LYS A 1 -3.02 -12.25 2.54
N VAL A 2 -2.83 -13.36 3.26
CA VAL A 2 -3.41 -13.56 4.62
C VAL A 2 -3.28 -12.34 5.56
N ARG A 3 -2.12 -11.69 5.60
CA ARG A 3 -1.86 -10.54 6.49
C ARG A 3 -2.60 -9.25 6.13
N PHE A 4 -2.79 -8.97 4.84
CA PHE A 4 -3.28 -7.66 4.37
C PHE A 4 -4.68 -7.71 3.76
N GLY A 5 -5.15 -8.91 3.41
CA GLY A 5 -6.43 -9.14 2.76
C GLY A 5 -6.32 -10.00 1.49
N ALA A 6 -7.48 -10.44 1.00
CA ALA A 6 -7.56 -11.36 -0.13
C ALA A 6 -7.81 -10.66 -1.47
N ALA A 7 -8.33 -9.43 -1.45
CA ALA A 7 -8.63 -8.67 -2.65
C ALA A 7 -7.37 -8.03 -3.24
N THR A 8 -7.47 -7.61 -4.51
CA THR A 8 -6.37 -6.86 -5.17
C THR A 8 -6.16 -5.52 -4.50
N GLU A 9 -7.26 -4.85 -4.15
CA GLU A 9 -7.35 -3.57 -3.45
C GLU A 9 -6.59 -3.60 -2.12
N ASP A 10 -6.62 -4.74 -1.42
CA ASP A 10 -5.93 -4.93 -0.15
C ASP A 10 -4.41 -4.87 -0.30
N LEU A 11 -3.88 -5.57 -1.29
CA LEU A 11 -2.45 -5.55 -1.55
C LEU A 11 -1.98 -4.23 -2.17
N ALA A 12 -2.79 -3.65 -3.06
CA ALA A 12 -2.54 -2.32 -3.60
C ALA A 12 -2.50 -1.27 -2.48
N SER A 13 -3.45 -1.32 -1.54
CA SER A 13 -3.47 -0.45 -0.37
C SER A 13 -2.22 -0.61 0.47
N ALA A 14 -1.82 -1.84 0.79
CA ALA A 14 -0.60 -2.09 1.56
C ALA A 14 0.66 -1.52 0.88
N ALA A 15 0.76 -1.66 -0.45
CA ALA A 15 1.88 -1.10 -1.21
C ALA A 15 1.91 0.44 -1.18
N LEU A 16 0.77 1.10 -1.40
CA LEU A 16 0.68 2.57 -1.36
C LEU A 16 0.95 3.11 0.05
N GLN A 17 0.36 2.48 1.07
CA GLN A 17 0.52 2.89 2.46
C GLN A 17 1.94 2.64 2.98
N TYR A 18 2.67 1.65 2.46
CA TYR A 18 4.09 1.46 2.79
C TYR A 18 4.95 2.64 2.36
N VAL A 19 4.69 3.21 1.17
CA VAL A 19 5.40 4.39 0.69
C VAL A 19 5.03 5.62 1.53
N LEU A 20 3.75 5.80 1.85
CA LEU A 20 3.26 6.89 2.71
C LEU A 20 3.73 6.79 4.16
N ALA A 21 4.03 5.59 4.66
CA ALA A 21 4.56 5.40 6.01
C ALA A 21 6.01 5.92 6.17
N HIS A 22 6.68 6.30 5.08
CA HIS A 22 8.00 6.90 5.15
C HIS A 22 7.94 8.36 5.66
N PRO A 23 8.68 8.75 6.71
CA PRO A 23 8.55 10.08 7.34
C PRO A 23 8.78 11.30 6.43
N ARG A 24 9.39 11.09 5.25
CA ARG A 24 9.72 12.12 4.26
C ARG A 24 8.84 12.09 3.01
N VAL A 25 7.78 11.28 3.00
CA VAL A 25 6.83 11.18 1.90
C VAL A 25 5.50 11.77 2.35
N SER A 26 4.97 12.73 1.61
CA SER A 26 3.68 13.35 1.90
C SER A 26 2.53 12.81 1.02
N CYS A 27 2.85 12.29 -0.16
CA CYS A 27 1.87 11.76 -1.10
C CYS A 27 2.47 10.66 -1.99
N VAL A 28 1.57 9.90 -2.62
CA VAL A 28 1.91 8.93 -3.66
C VAL A 28 1.10 9.24 -4.91
N ILE A 29 1.71 9.07 -6.09
CA ILE A 29 1.06 9.28 -7.39
C ILE A 29 1.07 7.94 -8.13
N PRO A 30 0.10 7.05 -7.86
CA PRO A 30 0.08 5.73 -8.48
C PRO A 30 -0.45 5.80 -9.91
N GLY A 31 0.30 5.20 -10.85
CA GLY A 31 -0.10 5.09 -12.24
C GLY A 31 -1.31 4.17 -12.43
N PHE A 32 -2.08 4.42 -13.49
CA PHE A 32 -3.20 3.58 -13.91
C PHE A 32 -3.36 3.65 -15.44
N ARG A 33 -3.85 2.56 -16.05
CA ARG A 33 -4.15 2.44 -17.49
C ARG A 33 -5.65 2.38 -17.78
N ASN A 34 -6.47 2.19 -16.75
CA ASN A 34 -7.92 2.11 -16.86
C ASN A 34 -8.59 2.56 -15.55
N ALA A 35 -9.90 2.80 -15.64
CA ALA A 35 -10.69 3.30 -14.52
C ALA A 35 -10.74 2.32 -13.32
N ALA A 36 -10.63 1.01 -13.56
CA ALA A 36 -10.62 0.03 -12.47
C ALA A 36 -9.35 0.16 -11.61
N GLN A 37 -8.19 0.37 -12.22
CA GLN A 37 -6.94 0.62 -11.52
C GLN A 37 -6.97 1.94 -10.74
N ALA A 38 -7.57 2.99 -11.31
CA ALA A 38 -7.76 4.24 -10.59
C ALA A 38 -8.61 4.05 -9.32
N ARG A 39 -9.73 3.31 -9.42
CA ARG A 39 -10.56 2.97 -8.26
C ARG A 39 -9.82 2.12 -7.22
N CYS A 40 -9.01 1.17 -7.67
CA CYS A 40 -8.16 0.35 -6.79
C CYS A 40 -7.18 1.22 -6.00
N ASN A 41 -6.52 2.18 -6.65
CA ASN A 41 -5.62 3.12 -5.97
C ASN A 41 -6.37 3.99 -4.94
N VAL A 42 -7.55 4.51 -5.30
CA VAL A 42 -8.38 5.33 -4.41
C VAL A 42 -8.90 4.54 -3.21
N SER A 43 -9.14 3.23 -3.34
CA SER A 43 -9.59 2.38 -2.23
C SER A 43 -8.60 2.28 -1.06
N ALA A 44 -7.35 2.71 -1.27
CA ALA A 44 -6.33 2.78 -0.24
C ALA A 44 -6.51 3.94 0.73
N ASP A 45 -7.38 4.91 0.41
CA ASP A 45 -7.67 6.05 1.28
C ASP A 45 -8.19 5.59 2.66
N GLY A 46 -7.80 6.32 3.70
CA GLY A 46 -8.16 6.01 5.09
C GLY A 46 -7.53 4.76 5.70
N ARG A 47 -6.79 3.94 4.93
CA ARG A 47 -6.01 2.80 5.46
C ARG A 47 -4.66 3.28 5.96
N VAL A 48 -4.17 2.69 7.05
CA VAL A 48 -2.84 2.99 7.61
C VAL A 48 -2.18 1.67 8.01
N LEU A 49 -0.91 1.47 7.63
CA LEU A 49 -0.15 0.31 8.08
C LEU A 49 0.27 0.46 9.53
N SER A 50 0.23 -0.63 10.29
CA SER A 50 0.85 -0.64 11.61
C SER A 50 2.38 -0.61 11.48
N ALA A 51 3.08 -0.18 12.54
CA ALA A 51 4.55 -0.26 12.58
C ALA A 51 5.06 -1.69 12.34
N SER A 52 4.33 -2.69 12.84
CA SER A 52 4.66 -4.11 12.64
C SER A 52 4.52 -4.57 11.19
N ASP A 53 3.61 -3.96 10.42
CA ASP A 53 3.43 -4.25 9.01
C ASP A 53 4.53 -3.61 8.17
N VAL A 54 4.91 -2.37 8.50
CA VAL A 54 6.01 -1.68 7.85
C VAL A 54 7.31 -2.46 8.05
N GLU A 55 7.58 -2.93 9.27
CA GLU A 55 8.78 -3.72 9.55
C GLU A 55 8.76 -5.08 8.83
N PHE A 56 7.60 -5.74 8.78
CA PHE A 56 7.44 -6.97 8.01
C PHE A 56 7.72 -6.75 6.52
N ILE A 57 7.25 -5.67 5.91
CA ILE A 57 7.52 -5.37 4.49
C ILE A 57 9.01 -5.06 4.30
N ARG A 58 9.65 -4.32 5.22
CA ARG A 58 11.10 -4.04 5.15
C ARG A 58 11.93 -5.31 5.18
N SER A 59 11.62 -6.25 6.07
CA SER A 59 12.40 -7.50 6.20
C SER A 59 12.32 -8.38 4.95
N LEU A 60 11.20 -8.34 4.21
CA LEU A 60 11.07 -9.03 2.92
C LEU A 60 11.92 -8.41 1.80
N MET A 61 12.26 -7.12 1.91
CA MET A 61 12.99 -6.36 0.89
C MET A 61 14.49 -6.26 1.19
N ALA A 62 14.96 -6.69 2.37
CA ALA A 62 16.32 -6.56 2.85
C ALA A 62 17.31 -7.60 2.28
N ALA A 63 17.07 -8.09 1.06
CA ALA A 63 17.95 -9.02 0.35
C ALA A 63 19.07 -8.29 -0.43
#